data_AF-A0A5S3V4I4-F1
#
_entry.id   AF-A0A5S3V4I4-F1
#
_cell.length_a   1.000
_cell.length_b   1.000
_cell.length_c   1.000
_cell.angle_alpha   90.00
_cell.angle_beta   90.00
_cell.angle_gamma   90.00
#
_symmetry.space_group_name_H-M   'P 1'
#
loop_
_entity.id
_entity.type
_entity.pdbx_description
1 polymer ?
#
loop_
_entity_poly.entity_id
_entity_poly.type
_entity_poly.pdbx_seq_one_letter_code
_entity_poly.pdbx_strand_id
1 'polypeptide(L)' 'MLNNEYEVTIASDVSNGRDGIGVEIYFKGKLILEIFRDDTKKSREVTTYDKDIPLEVVEASIELFKKEIPWDFQD' A
#
# COMPACT_ATOMS: atom_id res chain seq x y z
N MET A 1 2.20 -14.78 2.24
CA MET A 1 3.26 -14.02 2.96
C MET A 1 4.30 -13.59 1.96
N LEU A 2 4.71 -12.31 2.00
CA LEU A 2 5.80 -11.81 1.18
C LEU A 2 7.12 -12.46 1.63
N ASN A 3 7.96 -12.85 0.68
CA ASN A 3 9.26 -13.46 0.98
C ASN A 3 10.30 -12.36 1.31
N ASN A 4 11.52 -12.76 1.71
CA ASN A 4 12.58 -11.84 2.12
C ASN A 4 13.15 -10.96 0.98
N GLU A 5 12.69 -11.11 -0.26
CA GLU A 5 13.10 -10.25 -1.38
C GLU A 5 12.25 -8.97 -1.48
N TYR A 6 11.11 -8.95 -0.79
CA TYR A 6 10.22 -7.80 -0.72
C TYR A 6 10.39 -7.08 0.62
N GLU A 7 10.46 -5.77 0.54
CA GLU A 7 10.46 -4.89 1.72
C GLU A 7 9.09 -4.22 1.83
N VAL A 8 8.59 -4.09 3.05
CA VAL A 8 7.30 -3.47 3.34
C VAL A 8 7.55 -2.22 4.16
N THR A 9 6.97 -1.11 3.73
CA THR A 9 6.92 0.13 4.50
C THR A 9 5.46 0.49 4.76
N ILE A 10 5.16 0.91 5.99
CA ILE A 10 3.89 1.57 6.31
C ILE A 10 4.18 3.06 6.40
N ALA A 11 3.55 3.85 5.54
CA ALA A 11 3.82 5.28 5.41
C ALA A 11 2.52 6.08 5.45
N SER A 12 2.54 7.20 6.17
CA SER A 12 1.49 8.22 6.11
C SER A 12 1.88 9.31 5.12
N ASP A 13 0.93 9.80 4.34
CA ASP A 13 1.12 10.94 3.44
C ASP A 13 0.08 12.03 3.74
N VAL A 14 0.58 13.18 4.21
CA VAL A 14 -0.20 14.39 4.48
C VAL A 14 0.34 15.50 3.58
N SER A 15 0.14 15.36 2.27
CA SER A 15 0.65 16.30 1.28
C SER A 15 -0.29 16.47 0.10
N ASN A 16 -0.22 17.62 -0.57
CA ASN A 16 -0.94 17.90 -1.82
C ASN A 16 -2.47 17.62 -1.76
N GLY A 17 -3.10 17.84 -0.60
CA GLY A 17 -4.53 17.60 -0.42
C GLY A 17 -4.92 16.12 -0.23
N ARG A 18 -3.94 15.27 0.07
CA ARG A 18 -4.14 13.92 0.60
C ARG A 18 -3.81 13.92 2.09
N ASP A 19 -4.56 13.11 2.82
CA ASP A 19 -4.28 12.73 4.19
C ASP A 19 -4.64 11.25 4.28
N GLY A 20 -3.73 10.43 4.78
CA GLY A 20 -3.93 9.00 4.78
C GLY A 20 -2.70 8.18 5.11
N ILE A 21 -2.87 6.87 5.02
CA ILE A 21 -1.86 5.88 5.34
C ILE A 21 -1.91 4.72 4.35
N GLY A 22 -0.74 4.24 3.96
CA GLY A 22 -0.59 3.17 2.99
C GLY A 22 0.44 2.13 3.38
N VAL A 23 0.37 1.02 2.66
CA VAL A 23 1.37 -0.04 2.64
C VAL A 23 2.08 0.03 1.30
N GLU A 24 3.39 0.21 1.35
CA GLU A 24 4.28 0.27 0.20
C GLU A 24 5.10 -1.02 0.13
N ILE A 25 5.16 -1.62 -1.06
CA ILE A 25 5.87 -2.86 -1.33
C ILE A 25 7.02 -2.57 -2.28
N TYR A 26 8.22 -2.87 -1.82
CA TYR A 26 9.45 -2.68 -2.56
C TYR A 26 10.04 -4.02 -2.99
N PHE A 27 10.56 -4.10 -4.21
CA PHE A 27 11.35 -5.21 -4.69
C PHE A 27 12.72 -4.70 -5.13
N LYS A 28 13.79 -5.20 -4.50
CA LYS A 28 15.18 -4.74 -4.75
C LYS A 28 15.33 -3.21 -4.67
N GLY A 29 14.71 -2.61 -3.66
CA GLY A 29 14.75 -1.17 -3.40
C GLY A 29 13.87 -0.31 -4.32
N LYS A 30 13.05 -0.90 -5.19
CA LYS A 30 12.10 -0.17 -6.05
C LYS A 30 10.68 -0.36 -5.55
N LEU A 31 9.93 0.73 -5.38
CA LEU A 31 8.50 0.67 -5.10
C LEU A 31 7.79 0.04 -6.30
N ILE A 32 7.09 -1.07 -6.09
CA ILE A 32 6.38 -1.79 -7.15
C ILE A 32 4.86 -1.70 -6.99
N LEU A 33 4.38 -1.62 -5.74
CA LEU A 33 2.96 -1.58 -5.41
C LEU A 33 2.75 -0.75 -4.14
N GLU A 34 1.70 0.06 -4.14
CA GLU A 34 1.20 0.76 -2.97
C GLU A 34 -0.30 0.47 -2.83
N ILE A 35 -0.75 0.23 -1.60
CA ILE A 35 -2.17 0.28 -1.24
C ILE A 35 -2.35 1.39 -0.23
N PHE A 36 -3.13 2.42 -0.56
CA PHE A 36 -3.27 3.63 0.24
C PHE A 36 -4.74 3.86 0.64
N ARG A 37 -5.00 4.16 1.92
CA ARG A 37 -6.28 4.69 2.40
C ARG A 37 -6.20 6.21 2.39
N ASP A 38 -6.96 6.84 1.51
CA ASP A 38 -7.08 8.30 1.45
C ASP A 38 -8.29 8.72 2.29
N ASP A 39 -8.01 9.29 3.46
CA ASP A 39 -9.00 9.73 4.44
C ASP A 39 -9.74 10.99 3.96
N THR A 40 -9.05 11.85 3.18
CA THR A 40 -9.68 13.02 2.55
C THR A 40 -10.72 12.62 1.51
N LYS A 41 -10.38 11.68 0.61
CA LYS A 41 -11.28 11.23 -0.46
C LYS A 41 -12.24 10.12 -0.03
N LYS A 42 -12.03 9.54 1.16
CA LYS A 42 -12.73 8.35 1.65
C LYS A 42 -12.65 7.22 0.62
N SER A 43 -11.45 6.98 0.09
CA SER A 43 -11.16 5.94 -0.90
C SER A 43 -9.98 5.08 -0.48
N ARG A 44 -9.87 3.89 -1.11
CA ARG A 44 -8.68 3.05 -1.04
C ARG A 44 -8.23 2.80 -2.46
N GLU A 45 -6.95 3.03 -2.73
CA GLU A 45 -6.39 2.97 -4.07
C GLU A 45 -5.22 1.99 -4.08
N VAL A 46 -5.09 1.26 -5.19
CA VAL A 46 -3.92 0.44 -5.48
C VAL A 46 -3.16 1.11 -6.61
N THR A 47 -1.91 1.49 -6.36
CA THR A 47 -1.01 2.06 -7.35
C THR A 47 0.05 1.03 -7.70
N THR A 48 0.17 0.68 -8.98
CA THR A 48 1.23 -0.19 -9.49
C THR A 48 2.27 0.63 -10.23
N TYR A 49 3.54 0.46 -9.89
CA TYR A 49 4.66 1.17 -10.51
C TYR A 49 5.36 0.31 -11.56
N ASP A 50 5.33 -1.01 -11.36
CA ASP A 50 5.71 -1.99 -12.38
C ASP A 50 4.47 -2.44 -13.16
N LYS A 51 4.66 -2.68 -14.47
CA LYS A 51 3.58 -3.11 -15.37
C LYS A 51 2.98 -4.45 -14.95
N ASP A 52 3.85 -5.40 -14.61
CA ASP A 52 3.49 -6.76 -14.29
C ASP A 52 3.99 -7.07 -12.88
N ILE A 53 3.07 -7.48 -12.00
CA ILE A 53 3.35 -7.86 -10.60
C ILE A 53 2.80 -9.27 -10.40
N PRO A 54 3.57 -10.19 -9.77
CA PRO A 54 3.06 -11.53 -9.48
C PRO A 54 1.76 -11.46 -8.66
N LEU A 55 0.77 -12.29 -9.01
CA LEU A 55 -0.55 -12.27 -8.39
C LEU A 55 -0.45 -12.49 -6.87
N GLU A 56 0.41 -13.42 -6.46
CA GLU A 56 0.65 -13.76 -5.06
C GLU A 56 1.20 -12.58 -4.25
N VAL A 57 1.92 -11.65 -4.88
CA VAL A 57 2.42 -10.42 -4.25
C VAL A 57 1.25 -9.46 -4.05
N VAL A 58 0.39 -9.29 -5.06
CA VAL A 58 -0.81 -8.44 -4.96
C VAL A 58 -1.73 -8.95 -3.86
N GLU A 59 -2.03 -10.25 -3.83
CA GLU A 59 -2.88 -10.87 -2.82
C GLU A 59 -2.31 -10.69 -1.40
N ALA A 60 -1.02 -11.00 -1.22
CA ALA A 60 -0.34 -10.83 0.07
C ALA A 60 -0.32 -9.36 0.53
N SER A 61 -0.21 -8.41 -0.40
CA SER A 61 -0.23 -6.97 -0.10
C SER A 61 -1.61 -6.51 0.36
N ILE A 62 -2.68 -7.01 -0.27
CA ILE A 62 -4.06 -6.73 0.14
C ILE A 62 -4.36 -7.31 1.53
N GLU A 63 -3.93 -8.55 1.79
CA GLU A 63 -4.05 -9.17 3.11
C GLU A 63 -3.32 -8.34 4.18
N LEU A 64 -2.09 -7.93 3.89
CA LEU A 64 -1.27 -7.13 4.79
C LEU A 64 -1.91 -5.75 5.07
N PHE A 65 -2.36 -5.06 4.02
CA PHE A 65 -3.04 -3.78 4.16
C PHE A 65 -4.27 -3.89 5.06
N LYS A 66 -5.14 -4.89 4.84
CA LYS A 66 -6.33 -5.11 5.68
C LYS A 66 -6.00 -5.46 7.13
N LYS A 67 -4.82 -6.04 7.38
CA LYS A 67 -4.35 -6.41 8.71
C LYS A 67 -3.74 -5.22 9.46
N GLU A 68 -2.93 -4.42 8.79
CA GLU A 68 -2.13 -3.36 9.44
C GLU A 68 -2.82 -2.00 9.44
N ILE A 69 -3.65 -1.71 8.43
CA ILE A 69 -4.31 -0.42 8.29
C ILE A 69 -5.75 -0.52 8.81
N PRO A 70 -6.17 0.32 9.77
CA PRO A 70 -7.56 0.35 10.22
C PRO A 70 -8.51 0.51 9.05
N TRP A 71 -9.60 -0.26 9.04
CA TRP A 71 -10.49 -0.20 7.90
C TRP A 71 -11.17 1.16 7.81
N ASP A 72 -11.71 1.70 8.89
CA ASP A 72 -12.46 2.96 8.84
C ASP A 72 -11.60 4.16 8.45
N PHE A 73 -12.24 5.13 7.76
CA PHE A 73 -11.61 6.41 7.43
C PHE A 73 -11.52 7.29 8.68
N GLN A 74 -10.48 8.10 8.75
CA GLN A 74 -10.26 9.06 9.83
C GLN A 74 -10.67 10.47 9.36
N ASP A 75 -11.17 11.30 10.29
CA ASP A 75 -11.56 12.70 10.05
C ASP A 75 -10.55 13.66 10.72
#